data_AF-A0A2N9LJ57-F1
#
_entry.id   AF-A0A2N9LJ57-F1
#
_cell.length_a   1.000
_cell.length_b   1.000
_cell.length_c   1.000
_cell.angle_alpha   90.00
_cell.angle_beta   90.00
_cell.angle_gamma   90.00
#
_symmetry.space_group_name_H-M   'P 1'
#
loop_
_entity.id
_entity.type
_entity.pdbx_description
1 polymer ?
#
loop_
_entity_poly.entity_id
_entity_poly.type
_entity_poly.pdbx_seq_one_letter_code
_entity_poly.pdbx_strand_id
1 'polypeptide(L)'
;MEEGKVKLLAKFNLILLLVFAAGGVLISQLAHSYLIGSAKEEVQAQERLMMTSARSVRDYTADEVSPLLQQNPRHHLRFLPETIPAYAATTTFAKLRKDYPDYTYKESALNPTDPEDRATGWEVEIIDWLRDHRDEPEKTGERPTAMVPALYLATPIKATKECLECHGTPAAAPKALIAVYGSANGFGWKENEIIGAQIVSVPLSVPVANADRAYRRLLFFLLLTMIAAIVALDAAVYWLVIRPLRIVSDTADRISRGEKNVPPVQIQGKDEIANVASSFNRMQVSLAKALKMFEEE
;
A
#
# COMPACT_ATOMS: atom_id res chain seq x y z
N MET A 1 -30.68 -44.18 0.23
CA MET A 1 -29.35 -44.14 -0.43
C MET A 1 -28.82 -42.72 -0.73
N GLU A 2 -29.50 -41.67 -0.26
CA GLU A 2 -29.09 -40.26 -0.43
C GLU A 2 -28.19 -39.76 0.71
N GLU A 3 -28.36 -40.29 1.93
CA GLU A 3 -27.57 -39.94 3.11
C GLU A 3 -26.05 -40.21 3.00
N GLY A 4 -25.65 -41.22 2.22
CA GLY A 4 -24.23 -41.54 2.01
C GLY A 4 -23.51 -40.52 1.12
N LYS A 5 -24.23 -39.91 0.15
CA LYS A 5 -23.67 -38.92 -0.79
C LYS A 5 -23.29 -37.62 -0.09
N VAL A 6 -24.18 -37.15 0.79
CA VAL A 6 -23.97 -35.91 1.54
C VAL A 6 -22.79 -36.09 2.50
N LYS A 7 -22.63 -37.27 3.11
CA LYS A 7 -21.57 -37.52 4.09
C LYS A 7 -20.14 -37.44 3.52
N LEU A 8 -19.88 -37.93 2.30
CA LEU A 8 -18.51 -37.89 1.74
C LEU A 8 -18.17 -36.50 1.20
N LEU A 9 -19.05 -35.88 0.41
CA LEU A 9 -18.86 -34.52 -0.10
C LEU A 9 -18.79 -33.50 1.05
N ALA A 10 -19.61 -33.65 2.11
CA ALA A 10 -19.53 -32.75 3.26
C ALA A 10 -18.19 -32.87 4.00
N LYS A 11 -17.64 -34.08 4.17
CA LYS A 11 -16.31 -34.27 4.79
C LYS A 11 -15.21 -33.65 3.92
N PHE A 12 -15.28 -33.86 2.60
CA PHE A 12 -14.32 -33.28 1.66
C PHE A 12 -14.39 -31.76 1.64
N ASN A 13 -15.59 -31.19 1.54
CA ASN A 13 -15.81 -29.75 1.57
C ASN A 13 -15.43 -29.12 2.90
N LEU A 14 -15.63 -29.81 4.03
CA LEU A 14 -15.14 -29.33 5.32
C LEU A 14 -13.61 -29.18 5.31
N ILE A 15 -12.88 -30.16 4.79
CA ILE A 15 -11.41 -30.10 4.68
C ILE A 15 -10.99 -28.97 3.73
N LEU A 16 -11.62 -28.86 2.55
CA LEU A 16 -11.32 -27.79 1.60
C LEU A 16 -11.58 -26.41 2.19
N LEU A 17 -12.69 -26.22 2.88
CA LEU A 17 -13.02 -24.96 3.54
C LEU A 17 -11.98 -24.61 4.60
N LEU A 18 -11.53 -25.57 5.41
CA LEU A 18 -10.48 -25.34 6.41
C LEU A 18 -9.15 -24.95 5.76
N VAL A 19 -8.72 -25.67 4.71
CA VAL A 19 -7.47 -25.39 4.01
C VAL A 19 -7.52 -24.03 3.31
N PHE A 20 -8.61 -23.73 2.59
CA PHE A 20 -8.76 -22.44 1.92
C PHE A 20 -8.95 -21.29 2.90
N ALA A 21 -9.64 -21.50 4.03
CA ALA A 21 -9.74 -20.47 5.06
C ALA A 21 -8.36 -20.18 5.68
N ALA A 22 -7.59 -21.21 6.03
CA ALA A 22 -6.24 -21.05 6.58
C ALA A 22 -5.31 -20.33 5.58
N GLY A 23 -5.28 -20.78 4.32
CA GLY A 23 -4.49 -20.15 3.26
C GLY A 23 -4.98 -18.72 2.95
N GLY A 24 -6.29 -18.51 2.94
CA GLY A 24 -6.91 -17.20 2.70
C GLY A 24 -6.59 -16.19 3.80
N VAL A 25 -6.60 -16.60 5.07
CA VAL A 25 -6.17 -15.76 6.20
C VAL A 25 -4.70 -15.39 6.07
N LEU A 26 -3.84 -16.36 5.76
CA LEU A 26 -2.40 -16.10 5.58
C LEU A 26 -2.12 -15.12 4.43
N ILE A 27 -2.72 -15.35 3.26
CA ILE A 27 -2.60 -14.46 2.09
C ILE A 27 -3.14 -13.07 2.43
N SER A 28 -4.29 -13.00 3.10
CA SER A 28 -4.92 -11.76 3.52
C SER A 28 -4.01 -10.92 4.42
N GLN A 29 -3.39 -11.53 5.43
CA GLN A 29 -2.48 -10.84 6.34
C GLN A 29 -1.23 -10.32 5.61
N LEU A 30 -0.59 -11.17 4.81
CA LEU A 30 0.60 -10.81 4.04
C LEU A 30 0.31 -9.68 3.05
N ALA A 31 -0.80 -9.79 2.31
CA ALA A 31 -1.20 -8.78 1.35
C ALA A 31 -1.52 -7.44 2.02
N HIS A 32 -2.22 -7.45 3.16
CA HIS A 32 -2.49 -6.22 3.90
C HIS A 32 -1.19 -5.53 4.35
N SER A 33 -0.27 -6.27 4.97
CA SER A 33 1.02 -5.70 5.40
C SER A 33 1.83 -5.14 4.22
N TYR A 34 1.83 -5.87 3.09
CA TYR A 34 2.55 -5.44 1.90
C TYR A 34 1.95 -4.17 1.30
N LEU A 35 0.62 -4.14 1.11
CA LEU A 35 -0.07 -3.00 0.50
C LEU A 35 0.06 -1.72 1.33
N ILE A 36 -0.05 -1.81 2.66
CA ILE A 36 0.14 -0.66 3.55
C ILE A 36 1.61 -0.22 3.58
N GLY A 37 2.55 -1.17 3.59
CA GLY A 37 3.98 -0.87 3.50
C GLY A 37 4.33 -0.11 2.22
N SER A 38 3.90 -0.63 1.07
CA SER A 38 4.11 0.03 -0.23
C SER A 38 3.44 1.40 -0.32
N ALA A 39 2.26 1.58 0.28
CA ALA A 39 1.61 2.90 0.32
C ALA A 39 2.44 3.93 1.11
N LYS A 40 3.09 3.52 2.21
CA LYS A 40 4.00 4.41 2.97
C LYS A 40 5.27 4.73 2.18
N GLU A 41 5.87 3.74 1.53
CA GLU A 41 7.06 3.94 0.67
C GLU A 41 6.76 4.90 -0.49
N GLU A 42 5.58 4.79 -1.10
CA GLU A 42 5.13 5.72 -2.14
C GLU A 42 5.03 7.16 -1.62
N VAL A 43 4.46 7.37 -0.42
CA VAL A 43 4.41 8.70 0.21
C VAL A 43 5.80 9.24 0.50
N GLN A 44 6.70 8.43 1.05
CA GLN A 44 8.08 8.86 1.31
C GLN A 44 8.81 9.27 0.02
N ALA A 45 8.59 8.56 -1.09
CA ALA A 45 9.12 8.95 -2.39
C ALA A 45 8.53 10.29 -2.87
N GLN A 46 7.24 10.53 -2.66
CA GLN A 46 6.58 11.82 -2.96
C GLN A 46 7.16 12.96 -2.12
N GLU A 47 7.41 12.75 -0.82
CA GLU A 47 8.03 13.76 0.05
C GLU A 47 9.42 14.18 -0.44
N ARG A 48 10.25 13.19 -0.79
CA ARG A 48 11.60 13.43 -1.33
C ARG A 48 11.55 14.15 -2.66
N LEU A 49 10.65 13.76 -3.57
CA LEU A 49 10.47 14.44 -4.85
C LEU A 49 10.02 15.88 -4.66
N MET A 50 9.08 16.11 -3.74
CA MET A 50 8.55 17.43 -3.41
C MET A 50 9.62 18.33 -2.78
N MET A 51 10.39 17.82 -1.82
CA MET A 51 11.53 18.53 -1.21
C MET A 51 12.59 18.87 -2.25
N THR A 52 12.95 17.90 -3.09
CA THR A 52 13.93 18.10 -4.17
C THR A 52 13.44 19.16 -5.16
N SER A 53 12.17 19.11 -5.54
CA SER A 53 11.57 20.12 -6.44
C SER A 53 11.60 21.51 -5.82
N ALA A 54 11.31 21.64 -4.53
CA ALA A 54 11.39 22.91 -3.82
C ALA A 54 12.82 23.47 -3.81
N ARG A 55 13.82 22.62 -3.55
CA ARG A 55 15.23 23.02 -3.63
C ARG A 55 15.63 23.41 -5.05
N SER A 56 15.21 22.66 -6.07
CA SER A 56 15.49 23.04 -7.47
C SER A 56 14.88 24.40 -7.84
N VAL A 57 13.68 24.73 -7.35
CA VAL A 57 13.10 26.08 -7.52
C VAL A 57 13.96 27.14 -6.82
N ARG A 58 14.48 26.86 -5.62
CA ARG A 58 15.38 27.76 -4.89
C ARG A 58 16.67 27.98 -5.66
N ASP A 59 17.33 26.90 -6.09
CA ASP A 59 18.62 26.93 -6.78
C ASP A 59 18.47 27.71 -8.09
N TYR A 60 17.44 27.40 -8.89
CA TYR A 60 17.12 28.18 -10.10
C TYR A 60 16.90 29.67 -9.81
N THR A 61 16.19 29.98 -8.72
CA THR A 61 15.95 31.37 -8.32
C THR A 61 17.23 32.08 -7.90
N ALA A 62 18.09 31.39 -7.15
CA ALA A 62 19.37 31.94 -6.67
C ALA A 62 20.38 32.14 -7.80
N ASP A 63 20.52 31.14 -8.67
CA ASP A 63 21.60 31.06 -9.65
C ASP A 63 21.26 31.81 -10.96
N GLU A 64 19.97 31.82 -11.36
CA GLU A 64 19.56 32.37 -12.65
C GLU A 64 18.66 33.61 -12.51
N VAL A 65 17.64 33.57 -11.65
CA VAL A 65 16.62 34.65 -11.60
C VAL A 65 17.10 35.87 -10.83
N SER A 66 17.64 35.67 -9.62
CA SER A 66 18.05 36.73 -8.72
C SER A 66 19.11 37.64 -9.34
N PRO A 67 20.18 37.14 -9.98
CA PRO A 67 21.20 37.98 -10.60
C PRO A 67 20.65 38.88 -11.73
N LEU A 68 19.65 38.42 -12.48
CA LEU A 68 19.00 39.19 -13.54
C LEU A 68 18.11 40.31 -12.97
N LEU A 69 17.38 40.01 -11.89
CA LEU A 69 16.51 40.98 -11.24
C LEU A 69 17.28 42.03 -10.42
N GLN A 70 18.42 41.65 -9.82
CA GLN A 70 19.31 42.58 -9.12
C GLN A 70 19.97 43.60 -10.07
N GLN A 71 20.12 43.29 -11.35
CA GLN A 71 20.57 44.27 -12.35
C GLN A 71 19.54 45.39 -12.59
N ASN A 72 18.28 45.19 -12.21
CA ASN A 72 17.24 46.22 -12.35
C ASN A 72 17.34 47.23 -11.20
N PRO A 73 17.66 48.52 -11.45
CA PRO A 73 17.83 49.51 -10.38
C PRO A 73 16.59 49.72 -9.51
N ARG A 74 15.40 49.33 -10.00
CA ARG A 74 14.14 49.44 -9.25
C ARG A 74 14.09 48.55 -8.01
N HIS A 75 14.89 47.47 -7.93
CA HIS A 75 14.91 46.58 -6.76
C HIS A 75 15.41 47.28 -5.49
N HIS A 76 16.19 48.37 -5.63
CA HIS A 76 16.62 49.19 -4.50
C HIS A 76 15.51 50.10 -3.95
N LEU A 77 14.52 50.42 -4.77
CA LEU A 77 13.40 51.31 -4.41
C LEU A 77 12.18 50.53 -3.92
N ARG A 78 11.95 49.33 -4.49
CA ARG A 78 10.87 48.43 -4.10
C ARG A 78 11.44 47.04 -3.89
N PHE A 79 11.13 46.44 -2.75
CA PHE A 79 11.50 45.07 -2.49
C PHE A 79 10.84 44.15 -3.53
N LEU A 80 11.62 43.23 -4.09
CA LEU A 80 11.17 42.24 -5.06
C LEU A 80 11.29 40.87 -4.39
N PRO A 81 10.21 40.34 -3.78
CA PRO A 81 10.23 39.02 -3.16
C PRO A 81 10.67 37.92 -4.14
N GLU A 82 10.47 38.12 -5.45
CA GLU A 82 10.87 37.20 -6.51
C GLU A 82 12.38 36.97 -6.60
N THR A 83 13.22 37.80 -5.97
CA THR A 83 14.67 37.55 -5.86
C THR A 83 15.04 36.62 -4.71
N ILE A 84 14.08 36.24 -3.86
CA ILE A 84 14.31 35.42 -2.67
C ILE A 84 13.95 33.96 -2.98
N PRO A 85 14.92 33.02 -2.93
CA PRO A 85 14.66 31.60 -3.22
C PRO A 85 13.52 30.98 -2.41
N ALA A 86 13.42 31.33 -1.12
CA ALA A 86 12.36 30.86 -0.24
C ALA A 86 10.97 31.27 -0.74
N TYR A 87 10.81 32.54 -1.11
CA TYR A 87 9.55 33.07 -1.63
C TYR A 87 9.12 32.36 -2.92
N ALA A 88 10.04 32.10 -3.84
CA ALA A 88 9.74 31.39 -5.08
C ALA A 88 9.25 29.95 -4.82
N ALA A 89 9.92 29.23 -3.92
CA ALA A 89 9.53 27.87 -3.55
C ALA A 89 8.18 27.84 -2.83
N THR A 90 8.00 28.63 -1.76
CA THR A 90 6.74 28.65 -0.99
C THR A 90 5.56 29.11 -1.85
N THR A 91 5.73 30.13 -2.69
CA THR A 91 4.68 30.61 -3.61
C THR A 91 4.30 29.57 -4.66
N THR A 92 5.28 28.83 -5.19
CA THR A 92 5.02 27.76 -6.17
C THR A 92 4.22 26.64 -5.53
N PHE A 93 4.59 26.21 -4.33
CA PHE A 93 3.85 25.18 -3.60
C PHE A 93 2.51 25.66 -3.06
N ALA A 94 2.34 26.94 -2.75
CA ALA A 94 1.04 27.52 -2.46
C ALA A 94 0.07 27.43 -3.65
N LYS A 95 0.58 27.47 -4.90
CA LYS A 95 -0.23 27.18 -6.10
C LYS A 95 -0.56 25.69 -6.22
N LEU A 96 0.40 24.79 -5.96
CA LEU A 96 0.18 23.34 -5.96
C LEU A 96 -0.96 22.95 -5.00
N ARG A 97 -1.03 23.60 -3.83
CA ARG A 97 -2.07 23.38 -2.82
C ARG A 97 -3.49 23.64 -3.28
N LYS A 98 -3.70 24.36 -4.40
CA LYS A 98 -5.04 24.55 -4.96
C LYS A 98 -5.62 23.23 -5.49
N ASP A 99 -4.78 22.39 -6.08
CA ASP A 99 -5.16 21.08 -6.61
C ASP A 99 -4.90 19.96 -5.57
N TYR A 100 -3.93 20.17 -4.67
CA TYR A 100 -3.50 19.22 -3.64
C TYR A 100 -3.51 19.85 -2.24
N PRO A 101 -4.69 20.12 -1.64
CA PRO A 101 -4.83 20.93 -0.43
C PRO A 101 -4.12 20.38 0.82
N ASP A 102 -4.01 19.05 0.89
CA ASP A 102 -3.41 18.32 2.00
C ASP A 102 -1.87 18.20 1.89
N TYR A 103 -1.30 18.50 0.73
CA TYR A 103 0.14 18.52 0.51
C TYR A 103 0.68 19.87 0.95
N THR A 104 1.64 19.91 1.87
CA THR A 104 2.15 21.19 2.37
C THR A 104 3.65 21.27 2.24
N TYR A 105 4.13 22.40 1.74
CA TYR A 105 5.52 22.83 1.86
C TYR A 105 5.56 24.14 2.61
N LYS A 106 6.41 24.24 3.63
CA LYS A 106 6.65 25.46 4.41
C LYS A 106 8.12 25.55 4.78
N GLU A 107 8.66 26.76 4.72
CA GLU A 107 9.97 27.06 5.29
C GLU A 107 9.75 27.72 6.64
N SER A 108 9.85 26.94 7.72
CA SER A 108 9.55 27.41 9.06
C SER A 108 10.82 27.89 9.75
N ALA A 109 10.85 29.13 10.23
CA ALA A 109 11.99 29.66 10.99
C ALA A 109 11.56 30.10 12.40
N LEU A 110 12.51 30.06 13.35
CA LEU A 110 12.26 30.51 14.72
C LEU A 110 12.12 32.03 14.82
N ASN A 111 12.89 32.75 13.98
CA ASN A 111 12.83 34.20 13.82
C ASN A 111 12.83 34.55 12.32
N PRO A 112 11.68 34.40 11.62
CA PRO A 112 11.58 34.70 10.19
C PRO A 112 11.48 36.21 9.94
N THR A 113 11.78 36.63 8.71
CA THR A 113 11.45 38.00 8.25
C THR A 113 9.96 38.19 8.07
N ASP A 114 9.29 37.24 7.42
CA ASP A 114 7.83 37.21 7.29
C ASP A 114 7.20 36.48 8.48
N PRO A 115 6.32 37.11 9.27
CA PRO A 115 5.62 36.45 10.37
C PRO A 115 4.84 35.18 9.96
N GLU A 116 4.40 35.05 8.70
CA GLU A 116 3.71 33.84 8.21
C GLU A 116 4.60 32.59 8.23
N ASP A 117 5.91 32.77 8.11
CA ASP A 117 6.91 31.70 8.12
C ASP A 117 7.34 31.30 9.54
N ARG A 118 6.70 31.85 10.57
CA ARG A 118 7.05 31.53 11.96
C ARG A 118 6.74 30.07 12.26
N ALA A 119 7.73 29.40 12.83
CA ALA A 119 7.58 28.03 13.30
C ALA A 119 6.52 27.95 14.41
N THR A 120 5.64 26.96 14.28
CA THR A 120 4.61 26.58 15.26
C THR A 120 5.11 25.41 16.11
N GLY A 121 4.43 25.09 17.21
CA GLY A 121 4.94 24.15 18.25
C GLY A 121 5.69 22.91 17.72
N TRP A 122 5.07 22.12 16.86
CA TRP A 122 5.70 20.91 16.30
C TRP A 122 6.84 21.21 15.30
N GLU A 123 6.79 22.34 14.59
CA GLU A 123 7.86 22.79 13.68
C GLU A 123 9.08 23.23 14.49
N VAL A 124 8.87 23.86 15.66
CA VAL A 124 9.92 24.21 16.61
C VAL A 124 10.63 22.95 17.11
N GLU A 125 9.89 21.91 17.52
CA GLU A 125 10.46 20.63 17.95
C GLU A 125 11.34 19.98 16.86
N ILE A 126 10.94 20.08 15.59
CA ILE A 126 11.74 19.60 14.46
C ILE A 126 13.02 20.42 14.31
N ILE A 127 12.92 21.75 14.38
CA ILE A 127 14.07 22.65 14.25
C ILE A 127 15.07 22.43 15.39
N ASP A 128 14.59 22.29 16.63
CA ASP A 128 15.44 22.02 17.79
C ASP A 128 16.11 20.64 17.68
N TRP A 129 15.39 19.61 17.22
CA TRP A 129 16.00 18.31 16.94
C TRP A 129 17.12 18.42 15.90
N LEU A 130 16.92 19.17 14.82
CA LEU A 130 17.94 19.39 13.78
C LEU A 130 19.13 20.21 14.31
N ARG A 131 18.90 21.11 15.28
CA ARG A 131 19.98 21.84 15.97
C ARG A 131 20.84 20.94 16.85
N ASP A 132 20.23 19.94 17.47
CA ASP A 132 20.89 18.95 18.32
C ASP A 132 21.59 17.85 17.51
N HIS A 133 21.10 17.55 16.31
CA HIS A 133 21.59 16.48 15.43
C HIS A 133 22.17 17.06 14.13
N ARG A 134 23.24 17.87 14.26
CA ARG A 134 23.80 18.64 13.14
C ARG A 134 24.38 17.80 12.00
N ASP A 135 24.72 16.54 12.26
CA ASP A 135 25.27 15.61 11.27
C ASP A 135 24.16 14.90 10.47
N GLU A 136 22.89 15.03 10.90
CA GLU A 136 21.75 14.43 10.21
C GLU A 136 21.24 15.39 9.11
N PRO A 137 21.16 14.94 7.84
CA PRO A 137 20.78 15.80 6.72
C PRO A 137 19.27 16.09 6.69
N GLU A 138 18.47 15.27 7.34
CA GLU A 138 17.01 15.36 7.36
C GLU A 138 16.41 14.70 8.60
N LYS A 139 15.19 15.10 8.94
CA LYS A 139 14.33 14.45 9.92
C LYS A 139 13.04 14.04 9.24
N THR A 140 12.67 12.77 9.34
CA THR A 140 11.38 12.26 8.88
C THR A 140 10.53 11.81 10.05
N GLY A 141 9.22 11.66 9.82
CA GLY A 141 8.32 11.10 10.82
C GLY A 141 6.87 11.07 10.36
N GLU A 142 6.01 10.53 11.22
CA GLU A 142 4.56 10.58 11.03
C GLU A 142 3.98 11.58 12.03
N ARG A 143 3.01 12.39 11.60
CA ARG A 143 2.26 13.28 12.48
C ARG A 143 0.76 13.01 12.38
N PRO A 144 0.04 12.98 13.51
CA PRO A 144 -1.41 13.08 13.47
C PRO A 144 -1.78 14.48 12.98
N THR A 145 -2.63 14.58 11.96
CA THR A 145 -3.26 15.85 11.57
C THR A 145 -4.76 15.80 11.88
N ALA A 146 -5.44 16.94 11.82
CA ALA A 146 -6.88 17.02 12.08
C ALA A 146 -7.74 16.17 11.12
N MET A 147 -7.21 15.76 9.96
CA MET A 147 -7.93 14.95 8.98
C MET A 147 -7.42 13.50 8.92
N VAL A 148 -6.13 13.28 8.64
CA VAL A 148 -5.51 11.94 8.51
C VAL A 148 -4.03 12.02 8.89
N PRO A 149 -3.38 10.96 9.42
CA PRO A 149 -1.93 10.94 9.58
C PRO A 149 -1.21 11.38 8.30
N ALA A 150 -0.21 12.24 8.45
CA ALA A 150 0.64 12.68 7.36
C ALA A 150 2.07 12.26 7.69
N LEU A 151 2.82 11.88 6.65
CA LEU A 151 4.26 11.85 6.78
C LEU A 151 4.78 13.29 6.71
N TYR A 152 5.97 13.50 7.27
CA TYR A 152 6.74 14.70 7.00
C TYR A 152 8.21 14.35 6.71
N LEU A 153 8.82 15.20 5.89
CA LEU A 153 10.26 15.26 5.66
C LEU A 153 10.72 16.69 5.89
N ALA A 154 11.66 16.86 6.81
CA ALA A 154 12.22 18.15 7.19
C ALA A 154 13.72 18.19 6.98
N THR A 155 14.23 19.31 6.46
CA THR A 155 15.67 19.52 6.26
C THR A 155 16.10 20.88 6.80
N PRO A 156 17.29 21.00 7.42
CA PRO A 156 17.69 22.21 8.12
C PRO A 156 17.94 23.37 7.15
N ILE A 157 17.55 24.58 7.56
CA ILE A 157 17.97 25.83 6.91
C ILE A 157 19.13 26.39 7.72
N LYS A 158 20.33 26.25 7.18
CA LYS A 158 21.56 26.75 7.78
C LYS A 158 21.88 28.13 7.21
N ALA A 159 22.04 29.12 8.09
CA ALA A 159 22.42 30.48 7.70
C ALA A 159 23.87 30.49 7.19
N THR A 160 24.05 30.73 5.90
CA THR A 160 25.36 30.93 5.30
C THR A 160 25.79 32.39 5.44
N LYS A 161 27.00 32.71 4.99
CA LYS A 161 27.53 34.08 5.04
C LYS A 161 26.68 35.03 4.20
N GLU A 162 26.19 34.58 3.05
CA GLU A 162 25.33 35.34 2.14
C GLU A 162 23.99 35.71 2.82
N CYS A 163 23.46 34.83 3.68
CA CYS A 163 22.27 35.14 4.47
C CYS A 163 22.48 36.37 5.37
N LEU A 164 23.69 36.59 5.88
CA LEU A 164 23.98 37.67 6.81
C LEU A 164 24.03 39.06 6.15
N GLU A 165 24.12 39.13 4.82
CA GLU A 165 24.01 40.38 4.08
C GLU A 165 22.65 41.06 4.30
N CYS A 166 21.60 40.25 4.45
CA CYS A 166 20.24 40.74 4.72
C CYS A 166 19.79 40.49 6.17
N HIS A 167 20.26 39.44 6.83
CA HIS A 167 19.75 38.99 8.14
C HIS A 167 20.73 39.19 9.31
N GLY A 168 21.88 39.83 9.08
CA GLY A 168 22.85 40.16 10.13
C GLY A 168 22.30 41.22 11.09
N THR A 169 22.39 42.50 10.70
CA THR A 169 21.84 43.62 11.49
C THR A 169 20.87 44.45 10.66
N PRO A 170 19.84 45.06 11.29
CA PRO A 170 18.92 45.92 10.55
C PRO A 170 19.61 47.11 9.87
N ALA A 171 20.73 47.61 10.40
CA ALA A 171 21.45 48.74 9.81
C ALA A 171 22.16 48.40 8.49
N ALA A 172 22.58 47.14 8.32
CA ALA A 172 23.27 46.66 7.11
C ALA A 172 22.31 46.15 6.03
N ALA A 173 21.06 45.86 6.39
CA ALA A 173 20.09 45.23 5.51
C ALA A 173 19.55 46.20 4.42
N PRO A 174 19.08 45.67 3.28
CA PRO A 174 18.50 46.49 2.23
C PRO A 174 17.32 47.33 2.75
N LYS A 175 17.37 48.65 2.50
CA LYS A 175 16.30 49.58 2.94
C LYS A 175 14.91 49.18 2.44
N ALA A 176 14.85 48.63 1.23
CA ALA A 176 13.61 48.13 0.64
C ALA A 176 13.00 46.97 1.42
N LEU A 177 13.83 46.05 1.96
CA LEU A 177 13.38 44.95 2.80
C LEU A 177 12.77 45.48 4.11
N ILE A 178 13.47 46.40 4.77
CA ILE A 178 13.02 47.03 6.03
C ILE A 178 11.72 47.82 5.82
N ALA A 179 11.57 48.49 4.67
CA ALA A 179 10.36 49.22 4.35
C ALA A 179 9.11 48.31 4.25
N VAL A 180 9.28 47.03 3.91
CA VAL A 180 8.18 46.05 3.81
C VAL A 180 7.95 45.30 5.12
N TYR A 181 9.01 44.76 5.73
CA TYR A 181 8.89 43.84 6.87
C TYR A 181 9.28 44.47 8.22
N GLY A 182 9.78 45.70 8.22
CA GLY A 182 10.31 46.36 9.41
C GLY A 182 11.67 45.82 9.85
N SER A 183 12.11 46.22 11.04
CA SER A 183 13.41 45.87 11.63
C SER A 183 13.32 44.91 12.83
N ALA A 184 12.12 44.44 13.16
CA ALA A 184 11.86 43.71 14.41
C ALA A 184 12.14 42.20 14.33
N ASN A 185 11.94 41.57 13.17
CA ASN A 185 12.09 40.12 12.98
C ASN A 185 13.07 39.81 11.84
N GLY A 186 13.61 38.59 11.80
CA GLY A 186 14.47 38.14 10.71
C GLY A 186 15.88 38.71 10.71
N PHE A 187 16.36 39.18 11.87
CA PHE A 187 17.73 39.69 12.06
C PHE A 187 18.43 38.99 13.22
N GLY A 188 19.75 39.17 13.32
CA GLY A 188 20.58 38.61 14.39
C GLY A 188 20.98 37.15 14.17
N TRP A 189 20.80 36.64 12.94
CA TRP A 189 21.25 35.29 12.59
C TRP A 189 22.78 35.19 12.66
N LYS A 190 23.28 34.02 13.02
CA LYS A 190 24.72 33.74 13.05
C LYS A 190 25.13 32.81 11.93
N GLU A 191 26.34 32.99 11.42
CA GLU A 191 26.89 32.08 10.41
C GLU A 191 26.92 30.65 10.95
N ASN A 192 26.50 29.70 10.12
CA ASN A 192 26.36 28.28 10.45
C ASN A 192 25.29 27.93 11.50
N GLU A 193 24.41 28.87 11.88
CA GLU A 193 23.24 28.59 12.72
C GLU A 193 22.14 27.92 11.90
N ILE A 194 21.47 26.90 12.46
CA ILE A 194 20.22 26.38 11.90
C ILE A 194 19.09 27.31 12.35
N ILE A 195 18.59 28.16 11.45
CA ILE A 195 17.59 29.19 11.77
C ILE A 195 16.15 28.69 11.61
N GLY A 196 15.99 27.54 10.95
CA GLY A 196 14.70 26.97 10.60
C GLY A 196 14.83 25.63 9.88
N ALA A 197 13.73 25.17 9.30
CA ALA A 197 13.64 23.95 8.53
C ALA A 197 12.71 24.14 7.33
N GLN A 198 13.09 23.54 6.20
CA GLN A 198 12.18 23.27 5.09
C GLN A 198 11.39 22.03 5.46
N ILE A 199 10.06 22.10 5.44
CA ILE A 199 9.20 20.99 5.87
C ILE A 199 8.19 20.68 4.76
N VAL A 200 8.27 19.46 4.26
CA VAL A 200 7.24 18.85 3.41
C VAL A 200 6.36 17.98 4.29
N SER A 201 5.05 17.99 4.06
CA SER A 201 4.12 17.03 4.64
C SER A 201 3.16 16.53 3.59
N VAL A 202 3.02 15.21 3.52
CA VAL A 202 2.19 14.52 2.53
C VAL A 202 1.20 13.60 3.26
N PRO A 203 -0.10 13.65 2.92
CA PRO A 203 -1.11 12.85 3.62
C PRO A 203 -1.00 11.37 3.28
N LEU A 204 -1.20 10.49 4.26
CA LEU A 204 -1.33 9.06 4.02
C LEU A 204 -2.72 8.68 3.48
N SER A 205 -3.69 9.59 3.51
CA SER A 205 -5.09 9.33 3.20
C SER A 205 -5.31 8.71 1.82
N VAL A 206 -4.71 9.29 0.78
CA VAL A 206 -4.93 8.84 -0.60
C VAL A 206 -4.23 7.50 -0.85
N PRO A 207 -2.93 7.32 -0.54
CA PRO A 207 -2.25 6.05 -0.80
C PRO A 207 -2.77 4.90 0.08
N VAL A 208 -3.10 5.16 1.34
CA VAL A 208 -3.73 4.15 2.22
C VAL A 208 -5.13 3.79 1.73
N ALA A 209 -5.95 4.76 1.33
CA ALA A 209 -7.26 4.44 0.76
C ALA A 209 -7.15 3.65 -0.56
N ASN A 210 -6.11 3.89 -1.36
CA ASN A 210 -5.80 3.09 -2.55
C ASN A 210 -5.41 1.66 -2.17
N ALA A 211 -4.54 1.49 -1.18
CA ALA A 211 -4.17 0.19 -0.63
C ALA A 211 -5.41 -0.57 -0.11
N ASP A 212 -6.30 0.08 0.63
CA ASP A 212 -7.54 -0.52 1.13
C ASP A 212 -8.50 -0.92 0.01
N ARG A 213 -8.58 -0.13 -1.07
CA ARG A 213 -9.38 -0.48 -2.26
C ARG A 213 -8.77 -1.69 -2.97
N ALA A 214 -7.45 -1.73 -3.13
CA ALA A 214 -6.74 -2.85 -3.73
C ALA A 214 -6.91 -4.13 -2.89
N TYR A 215 -6.77 -4.03 -1.57
CA TYR A 215 -6.96 -5.12 -0.63
C TYR A 215 -8.39 -5.69 -0.69
N ARG A 216 -9.42 -4.84 -0.68
CA ARG A 216 -10.82 -5.29 -0.82
C ARG A 216 -11.07 -5.99 -2.16
N ARG A 217 -10.50 -5.50 -3.26
CA ARG A 217 -10.58 -6.19 -4.56
C ARG A 217 -9.89 -7.54 -4.53
N LEU A 218 -8.71 -7.63 -3.92
CA LEU A 218 -7.99 -8.89 -3.74
C LEU A 218 -8.84 -9.89 -2.96
N LEU A 219 -9.43 -9.49 -1.82
CA LEU A 219 -10.31 -10.35 -1.03
C LEU A 219 -11.54 -10.80 -1.82
N PHE A 220 -12.16 -9.91 -2.58
CA PHE A 220 -13.30 -10.25 -3.44
C PHE A 220 -12.92 -11.32 -4.47
N PHE A 221 -11.81 -11.14 -5.18
CA PHE A 221 -11.35 -12.12 -6.17
C PHE A 221 -10.87 -13.41 -5.52
N LEU A 222 -10.22 -13.36 -4.36
CA LEU A 222 -9.80 -14.55 -3.61
C LEU A 222 -11.01 -15.38 -3.17
N LEU A 223 -12.07 -14.73 -2.68
CA LEU A 223 -13.31 -15.41 -2.33
C LEU A 223 -13.98 -16.02 -3.57
N LEU A 224 -14.05 -15.28 -4.67
CA LEU A 224 -14.63 -15.74 -5.93
C LEU A 224 -13.88 -16.97 -6.48
N THR A 225 -12.55 -16.94 -6.51
CA THR A 225 -11.74 -18.07 -6.97
C THR A 225 -11.84 -19.26 -6.05
N MET A 226 -11.93 -19.06 -4.73
CA MET A 226 -12.15 -20.14 -3.76
C MET A 226 -13.49 -20.85 -4.02
N ILE A 227 -14.58 -20.10 -4.20
CA ILE A 227 -15.91 -20.68 -4.50
C ILE A 227 -15.85 -21.44 -5.83
N ALA A 228 -15.26 -20.84 -6.88
CA ALA A 228 -15.12 -21.49 -8.17
C ALA A 228 -14.30 -22.79 -8.09
N ALA A 229 -13.22 -22.80 -7.31
CA ALA A 229 -12.39 -23.98 -7.09
C ALA A 229 -13.16 -25.09 -6.35
N ILE A 230 -13.92 -24.76 -5.30
CA ILE A 230 -14.77 -25.73 -4.59
C ILE A 230 -15.78 -26.35 -5.54
N VAL A 231 -16.51 -25.54 -6.31
CA VAL A 231 -17.52 -26.04 -7.27
C VAL A 231 -16.88 -26.92 -8.33
N ALA A 232 -15.72 -26.52 -8.88
CA ALA A 232 -15.00 -27.31 -9.87
C ALA A 232 -14.51 -28.65 -9.31
N LEU A 233 -13.96 -28.66 -8.09
CA LEU A 233 -13.52 -29.87 -7.41
C LEU A 233 -14.69 -30.79 -7.06
N ASP A 234 -15.80 -30.25 -6.56
CA ASP A 234 -17.02 -31.02 -6.29
C ASP A 234 -17.58 -31.66 -7.56
N ALA A 235 -17.63 -30.91 -8.67
CA ALA A 235 -18.02 -31.44 -9.96
C ALA A 235 -17.08 -32.56 -10.42
N ALA A 236 -15.77 -32.38 -10.28
CA ALA A 236 -14.78 -33.39 -10.64
C ALA A 236 -14.93 -34.66 -9.78
N VAL A 237 -15.00 -34.54 -8.46
CA VAL A 237 -15.19 -35.67 -7.53
C VAL A 237 -16.51 -36.38 -7.80
N TYR A 238 -17.59 -35.64 -8.05
CA TYR A 238 -18.89 -36.23 -8.36
C TYR A 238 -18.85 -37.07 -9.64
N TRP A 239 -18.27 -36.54 -10.72
CA TRP A 239 -18.23 -37.20 -12.02
C TRP A 239 -17.21 -38.33 -12.09
N LEU A 240 -16.02 -38.13 -11.54
CA LEU A 240 -14.90 -39.07 -11.64
C LEU A 240 -14.94 -40.17 -10.57
N VAL A 241 -15.47 -39.89 -9.38
CA VAL A 241 -15.40 -40.83 -8.24
C VAL A 241 -16.78 -41.29 -7.79
N ILE A 242 -17.66 -40.36 -7.40
CA ILE A 242 -18.93 -40.73 -6.73
C ILE A 242 -19.88 -41.45 -7.69
N ARG A 243 -20.05 -40.94 -8.91
CA ARG A 243 -20.98 -41.52 -9.89
C ARG A 243 -20.58 -42.94 -10.29
N PRO A 244 -19.33 -43.24 -10.71
CA PRO A 244 -18.92 -44.61 -11.03
C PRO A 244 -19.01 -45.57 -9.83
N LEU A 245 -18.56 -45.14 -8.65
CA LEU A 245 -18.60 -45.97 -7.45
C LEU A 245 -20.04 -46.33 -7.05
N ARG A 246 -20.99 -45.41 -7.28
CA ARG A 246 -22.42 -45.67 -7.05
C ARG A 246 -22.98 -46.74 -8.00
N ILE A 247 -22.55 -46.75 -9.26
CA ILE A 247 -22.95 -47.79 -10.22
C ILE A 247 -22.48 -49.16 -9.73
N VAL A 248 -21.22 -49.27 -9.29
CA VAL A 248 -20.68 -50.53 -8.73
C VAL A 248 -21.45 -50.94 -7.48
N SER A 249 -21.66 -50.03 -6.54
CA SER A 249 -22.35 -50.32 -5.27
C SER A 249 -23.81 -50.72 -5.45
N ASP A 250 -24.54 -50.08 -6.37
CA ASP A 250 -25.95 -50.41 -6.65
C ASP A 250 -26.08 -51.78 -7.33
N THR A 251 -25.17 -52.08 -8.26
CA THR A 251 -25.08 -53.40 -8.90
C THR A 251 -24.76 -54.49 -7.86
N ALA A 252 -23.87 -54.21 -6.92
CA ALA A 252 -23.56 -55.13 -5.83
C ALA A 252 -24.76 -55.39 -4.89
N ASP A 253 -25.54 -54.35 -4.54
CA ASP A 253 -26.73 -54.50 -3.69
C ASP A 253 -27.83 -55.31 -4.39
N ARG A 254 -28.00 -55.14 -5.70
CA ARG A 254 -28.93 -55.94 -6.51
C ARG A 254 -28.55 -57.43 -6.52
N ILE A 255 -27.27 -57.74 -6.72
CA ILE A 255 -26.77 -59.12 -6.69
C ILE A 255 -26.91 -59.72 -5.29
N SER A 256 -26.62 -58.96 -4.23
CA SER A 256 -26.72 -59.46 -2.84
C SER A 256 -28.16 -59.80 -2.43
N ARG A 257 -29.16 -59.12 -3.02
CA ARG A 257 -30.58 -59.42 -2.87
C ARG A 257 -31.06 -60.62 -3.66
N GLY A 258 -30.17 -61.30 -4.39
CA GLY A 258 -30.49 -62.50 -5.17
C GLY A 258 -31.10 -62.23 -6.54
N GLU A 259 -30.98 -61.01 -7.06
CA GLU A 259 -31.44 -60.68 -8.41
C GLU A 259 -30.59 -61.44 -9.44
N LYS A 260 -31.21 -62.37 -10.19
CA LYS A 260 -30.54 -63.18 -11.22
C LYS A 260 -30.37 -62.34 -12.51
N ASN A 261 -29.26 -62.54 -13.23
CA ASN A 261 -28.94 -61.90 -14.53
C ASN A 261 -28.69 -60.37 -14.51
N VAL A 262 -28.09 -59.83 -13.45
CA VAL A 262 -27.65 -58.42 -13.43
C VAL A 262 -26.50 -58.19 -14.43
N PRO A 263 -26.60 -57.22 -15.36
CA PRO A 263 -25.53 -56.93 -16.33
C PRO A 263 -24.20 -56.54 -15.67
N PRO A 264 -23.04 -56.85 -16.29
CA PRO A 264 -21.75 -56.45 -15.75
C PRO A 264 -21.60 -54.92 -15.75
N VAL A 265 -20.88 -54.41 -14.76
CA VAL A 265 -20.63 -52.97 -14.63
C VAL A 265 -19.72 -52.51 -15.78
N GLN A 266 -20.20 -51.56 -16.58
CA GLN A 266 -19.45 -50.97 -17.68
C GLN A 266 -18.94 -49.58 -17.30
N ILE A 267 -17.76 -49.54 -16.71
CA ILE A 267 -17.02 -48.29 -16.47
C ILE A 267 -15.83 -48.27 -17.43
N GLN A 268 -15.80 -47.28 -18.32
CA GLN A 268 -14.70 -47.07 -19.26
C GLN A 268 -13.63 -46.19 -18.60
N GLY A 269 -12.36 -46.62 -18.67
CA GLY A 269 -11.25 -45.88 -18.08
C GLY A 269 -10.00 -46.75 -17.92
N LYS A 270 -8.91 -46.13 -17.49
CA LYS A 270 -7.66 -46.80 -17.09
C LYS A 270 -7.23 -46.45 -15.66
N ASP A 271 -8.12 -45.82 -14.90
CA ASP A 271 -7.89 -45.40 -13.53
C ASP A 271 -8.19 -46.54 -12.53
N GLU A 272 -7.93 -46.27 -11.25
CA GLU A 272 -8.17 -47.20 -10.15
C GLU A 272 -9.65 -47.60 -10.07
N ILE A 273 -10.57 -46.71 -10.43
CA ILE A 273 -12.01 -46.96 -10.41
C ILE A 273 -12.40 -47.99 -11.47
N ALA A 274 -11.87 -47.88 -12.69
CA ALA A 274 -12.06 -48.87 -13.74
C ALA A 274 -11.46 -50.24 -13.36
N ASN A 275 -10.30 -50.25 -12.70
CA ASN A 275 -9.69 -51.50 -12.18
C ASN A 275 -10.56 -52.17 -11.11
N VAL A 276 -11.16 -51.39 -10.21
CA VAL A 276 -12.12 -51.90 -9.21
C VAL A 276 -13.36 -52.48 -9.90
N ALA A 277 -13.94 -51.78 -10.88
CA ALA A 277 -15.10 -52.27 -11.63
C ALA A 277 -14.80 -53.59 -12.38
N SER A 278 -13.63 -53.70 -13.01
CA SER A 278 -13.18 -54.92 -13.67
C SER A 278 -13.02 -56.09 -12.68
N SER A 279 -12.42 -55.81 -11.52
CA SER A 279 -12.24 -56.81 -10.46
C SER A 279 -13.58 -57.27 -9.87
N PHE A 280 -14.53 -56.34 -9.70
CA PHE A 280 -15.90 -56.63 -9.27
C PHE A 280 -16.62 -57.56 -10.27
N ASN A 281 -16.53 -57.28 -11.58
CA ASN A 281 -17.14 -58.13 -12.60
C ASN A 281 -16.57 -59.57 -12.58
N ARG A 282 -15.24 -59.74 -12.38
CA ARG A 282 -14.64 -61.07 -12.24
C ARG A 282 -15.20 -61.82 -11.02
N MET A 283 -15.35 -61.14 -9.89
CA MET A 283 -15.94 -61.72 -8.68
C MET A 283 -17.39 -62.15 -8.91
N GLN A 284 -18.20 -61.32 -9.58
CA GLN A 284 -19.59 -61.66 -9.93
C GLN A 284 -19.67 -62.96 -10.73
N VAL A 285 -18.82 -63.12 -11.75
CA VAL A 285 -18.79 -64.33 -12.58
C VAL A 285 -18.41 -65.56 -11.75
N SER A 286 -17.39 -65.46 -10.90
CA SER A 286 -16.98 -66.56 -10.02
C SER A 286 -18.08 -66.99 -9.04
N LEU A 287 -18.78 -66.02 -8.44
CA LEU A 287 -19.89 -66.29 -7.52
C LEU A 287 -21.07 -66.97 -8.23
N ALA A 288 -21.45 -66.46 -9.41
CA ALA A 288 -22.52 -67.04 -10.21
C ALA A 288 -22.21 -68.49 -10.62
N LYS A 289 -20.94 -68.79 -10.93
CA LYS A 289 -20.49 -70.16 -11.24
C LYS A 289 -20.57 -71.07 -10.01
N ALA A 290 -20.14 -70.60 -8.84
CA ALA A 290 -20.19 -71.37 -7.60
C ALA A 290 -21.64 -71.67 -7.17
N LEU A 291 -22.55 -70.69 -7.26
CA LEU A 291 -23.96 -70.89 -6.93
C LEU A 291 -24.64 -71.91 -7.85
N LYS A 292 -24.31 -71.91 -9.15
CA LYS A 292 -24.80 -72.94 -10.09
C LYS A 292 -24.35 -74.35 -9.72
N MET A 293 -23.09 -74.50 -9.29
CA MET A 293 -22.58 -75.81 -8.87
C MET A 293 -23.33 -76.37 -7.66
N PHE A 294 -23.82 -75.50 -6.75
CA PHE A 294 -24.65 -75.92 -5.61
C PHE A 294 -26.13 -76.14 -5.95
N GLU A 295 -26.67 -75.54 -7.03
CA GLU A 295 -28.04 -75.79 -7.51
C GLU A 295 -28.13 -77.08 -8.35
N GLU A 296 -27.00 -77.63 -8.83
CA GLU A 296 -26.91 -78.84 -9.66
C GLU A 296 -26.63 -80.13 -8.88
N GLU A 297 -26.39 -80.05 -7.56
CA GLU A 297 -26.37 -81.17 -6.60
C GLU A 297 -27.73 -81.33 -5.90
#